data_AF-A0A7C4BBE9-F1
#
_entry.id   AF-A0A7C4BBE9-F1
#
_cell.length_a   1.000
_cell.length_b   1.000
_cell.length_c   1.000
_cell.angle_alpha   90.00
_cell.angle_beta   90.00
_cell.angle_gamma   90.00
#
_symmetry.space_group_name_H-M   'P 1'
#
loop_
_entity.id
_entity.type
_entity.pdbx_description
1 polymer ?
#
loop_
_entity_poly.entity_id
_entity_poly.type
_entity_poly.pdbx_seq_one_letter_code
_entity_poly.pdbx_strand_id
1 'polypeptide(L)' 'MPRKVNVLNHELVPKHVLLSREEAKRILKRLGLRKNELPWIYSTDPVARALGAKPGDVIMVIRRSPTAGEAVAFRVVVKG' A
#
# COMPACT_ATOMS: atom_id res chain seq x y z
N MET A 1 -29.73 4.01 2.47
CA MET A 1 -28.52 3.19 2.71
C MET A 1 -27.39 3.77 1.88
N PRO A 2 -26.24 4.18 2.45
CA PRO A 2 -25.15 4.70 1.64
C PRO A 2 -24.67 3.56 0.72
N ARG A 3 -24.62 3.82 -0.59
CA ARG A 3 -24.08 2.88 -1.58
C ARG A 3 -22.64 2.55 -1.16
N LYS A 4 -22.35 1.28 -0.86
CA LYS A 4 -20.97 0.82 -0.66
C LYS A 4 -20.25 0.92 -2.02
N VAL A 5 -19.65 2.07 -2.29
CA VAL A 5 -18.76 2.25 -3.44
C VAL A 5 -17.50 1.44 -3.17
N ASN A 6 -17.19 0.47 -4.02
CA ASN A 6 -15.96 -0.28 -3.90
C ASN A 6 -14.78 0.61 -4.36
N VAL A 7 -14.10 1.22 -3.39
CA VAL A 7 -12.98 2.14 -3.61
C VAL A 7 -11.84 1.48 -4.41
N LEU A 8 -11.70 0.15 -4.32
CA LEU A 8 -10.61 -0.59 -4.98
C LEU A 8 -10.77 -0.71 -6.50
N ASN A 9 -11.99 -0.56 -7.04
CA ASN A 9 -12.26 -0.76 -8.46
C ASN A 9 -12.33 0.56 -9.24
N HIS A 10 -11.95 1.67 -8.63
CA HIS A 10 -11.95 2.95 -9.31
C HIS A 10 -10.71 3.09 -10.22
N GLU A 11 -10.89 3.68 -11.39
CA GLU A 11 -9.82 3.88 -12.39
C GLU A 11 -8.59 4.59 -11.82
N LEU A 12 -8.80 5.58 -10.93
CA LEU A 12 -7.72 6.34 -10.31
C LEU A 12 -7.06 5.63 -9.13
N VAL A 13 -7.62 4.51 -8.66
CA VAL A 13 -7.08 3.76 -7.51
C VAL A 13 -6.17 2.65 -8.04
N PRO A 14 -4.85 2.74 -7.81
CA PRO A 14 -3.92 1.72 -8.25
C PRO A 14 -4.13 0.41 -7.48
N LYS A 15 -3.51 -0.66 -7.93
CA LYS A 15 -3.59 -1.96 -7.25
C LYS A 15 -2.77 -1.92 -5.97
N HIS A 16 -3.41 -2.18 -4.85
CA HIS A 16 -2.75 -2.24 -3.54
C HIS A 16 -2.71 -3.69 -3.06
N VAL A 17 -1.54 -4.13 -2.60
CA VAL A 17 -1.29 -5.49 -2.10
C VAL A 17 -0.68 -5.38 -0.71
N LEU A 18 -1.32 -6.02 0.27
CA LEU A 18 -0.76 -6.16 1.61
C LEU A 18 0.37 -7.20 1.57
N LEU A 19 1.59 -6.80 1.92
CA LEU A 19 2.72 -7.72 1.97
C LEU A 19 2.75 -8.49 3.29
N SER A 20 3.18 -9.74 3.25
CA SER A 20 3.52 -10.46 4.47
C SER A 20 4.74 -9.84 5.15
N ARG A 21 4.90 -10.10 6.45
CA ARG A 21 6.04 -9.58 7.23
C ARG A 21 7.39 -10.06 6.68
N GLU A 22 7.45 -11.26 6.13
CA GLU A 22 8.66 -11.85 5.58
C GLU A 22 9.02 -11.22 4.23
N GLU A 23 8.04 -11.08 3.33
CA GLU A 23 8.22 -10.41 2.04
C GLU A 23 8.63 -8.95 2.23
N ALA A 24 7.95 -8.23 3.13
CA ALA A 24 8.28 -6.84 3.44
C ALA A 24 9.72 -6.72 3.94
N LYS A 25 10.17 -7.60 4.85
CA LYS A 25 11.57 -7.61 5.33
C LYS A 25 12.55 -7.89 4.19
N ARG A 26 12.26 -8.86 3.33
CA ARG A 26 13.14 -9.24 2.21
C ARG A 26 13.27 -8.10 1.21
N ILE A 27 12.17 -7.45 0.85
CA ILE A 27 12.13 -6.32 -0.08
C ILE A 27 12.88 -5.13 0.51
N LEU A 28 12.60 -4.76 1.76
CA LEU A 28 13.28 -3.66 2.44
C LEU A 28 14.79 -3.90 2.55
N LYS A 29 15.21 -5.12 2.88
CA LYS A 29 16.63 -5.50 2.90
C LYS A 29 17.28 -5.36 1.52
N ARG A 30 16.60 -5.78 0.46
CA ARG A 30 17.09 -5.66 -0.92
C ARG A 30 17.21 -4.19 -1.36
N LEU A 31 16.30 -3.33 -0.92
CA LEU A 31 16.32 -1.90 -1.23
C LEU A 31 17.22 -1.10 -0.28
N GLY A 32 17.72 -1.70 0.80
CA GLY A 32 18.52 -1.00 1.81
C GLY A 32 17.72 0.03 2.62
N LEU A 33 16.39 -0.11 2.69
CA LEU A 33 15.49 0.85 3.32
C LEU A 33 14.96 0.35 4.66
N ARG A 34 14.73 1.29 5.59
CA ARG A 34 14.02 1.08 6.85
C ARG A 34 12.53 1.37 6.66
N LYS A 35 11.67 0.76 7.47
CA LYS A 35 10.22 1.01 7.43
C LYS A 35 9.85 2.49 7.56
N ASN A 36 10.59 3.22 8.39
CA ASN A 36 10.34 4.63 8.68
C ASN A 36 10.74 5.56 7.53
N GLU A 37 11.46 5.05 6.53
CA GLU A 37 11.85 5.80 5.32
C GLU A 37 10.83 5.63 4.20
N LEU A 38 9.84 4.74 4.38
CA LEU A 38 8.73 4.60 3.45
C LEU A 38 7.69 5.70 3.68
N PRO A 39 7.07 6.21 2.61
CA PRO A 39 5.87 7.02 2.74
C PRO A 39 4.80 6.28 3.55
N TRP A 40 4.09 7.00 4.41
CA TRP A 40 3.06 6.44 5.27
C TRP A 40 1.65 6.48 4.67
N ILE A 41 0.76 5.65 5.21
CA ILE A 41 -0.68 5.66 4.99
C ILE A 41 -1.38 5.40 6.33
N TYR A 42 -2.47 6.09 6.62
CA TYR A 42 -3.18 5.88 7.88
C TYR A 42 -3.97 4.56 7.88
N SER A 43 -4.09 3.93 9.05
CA SER A 43 -4.97 2.78 9.26
C SER A 43 -6.45 3.12 9.04
N THR A 44 -6.81 4.40 9.10
CA THR A 44 -8.15 4.93 8.82
C THR A 44 -8.44 5.08 7.33
N ASP A 45 -7.41 4.98 6.47
CA ASP A 45 -7.57 5.10 5.02
C ASP A 45 -8.50 3.98 4.48
N PRO A 46 -9.44 4.30 3.57
CA PRO A 46 -10.37 3.33 3.02
C PRO A 46 -9.70 2.12 2.38
N VAL A 47 -8.56 2.29 1.73
CA VAL A 47 -7.78 1.22 1.08
C VAL A 47 -7.10 0.36 2.13
N ALA A 48 -6.47 0.97 3.14
CA ALA A 48 -5.86 0.23 4.25
C ALA A 48 -6.92 -0.60 5.01
N ARG A 49 -8.10 -0.03 5.25
CA ARG A 49 -9.23 -0.73 5.88
C ARG A 49 -9.78 -1.86 5.01
N ALA A 50 -9.91 -1.64 3.71
CA ALA A 50 -10.39 -2.66 2.78
C ALA A 50 -9.42 -3.85 2.68
N LEU A 51 -8.12 -3.61 2.81
CA LEU A 51 -7.08 -4.64 2.85
C LEU A 51 -6.89 -5.29 4.24
N GLY A 52 -7.55 -4.79 5.28
CA GLY A 52 -7.36 -5.26 6.65
C GLY A 52 -5.96 -4.99 7.21
N ALA A 53 -5.26 -3.98 6.68
CA ALA A 53 -3.89 -3.68 7.06
C ALA A 53 -3.83 -3.03 8.46
N LYS A 54 -2.82 -3.39 9.24
CA LYS A 54 -2.61 -2.89 10.61
C LYS A 54 -1.41 -1.94 10.68
N PRO A 55 -1.34 -1.04 11.67
CA PRO A 55 -0.16 -0.21 11.87
C PRO A 55 1.12 -1.06 11.95
N GLY A 56 2.12 -0.70 11.15
CA GLY A 56 3.39 -1.41 10.99
C GLY A 56 3.46 -2.38 9.80
N ASP A 57 2.35 -2.64 9.13
CA ASP A 57 2.32 -3.41 7.88
C ASP A 57 2.80 -2.55 6.70
N VAL A 58 3.21 -3.23 5.62
CA VAL A 58 3.70 -2.59 4.40
C VAL A 58 2.78 -2.94 3.25
N ILE A 59 2.31 -1.92 2.54
CA ILE A 59 1.46 -2.05 1.37
C ILE A 59 2.30 -1.78 0.13
N MET A 60 2.27 -2.70 -0.82
CA MET A 60 2.82 -2.51 -2.16
C MET A 60 1.75 -1.91 -3.06
N VAL A 61 2.10 -0.83 -3.74
CA VAL A 61 1.23 -0.09 -4.65
C VAL A 61 1.78 -0.26 -6.06
N ILE A 62 1.00 -0.87 -6.95
CA ILE A 62 1.32 -1.04 -8.36
C ILE A 62 0.42 -0.10 -9.15
N ARG A 63 1.02 0.93 -9.75
CA ARG A 63 0.31 1.91 -10.59
C ARG A 63 0.80 1.87 -12.02
N ARG A 64 -0.10 2.13 -12.98
CA ARG A 64 0.31 2.36 -14.36
C ARG A 64 1.07 3.68 -14.45
N SER A 65 2.23 3.65 -15.08
CA SER A 65 3.06 4.81 -15.33
C SER A 65 3.09 5.09 -16.84
N PRO A 66 2.75 6.31 -17.29
CA PRO A 66 2.82 6.66 -18.71
C PRO A 66 4.23 6.50 -19.32
N THR A 67 5.28 6.64 -18.50
CA THR A 67 6.67 6.58 -18.95
C THR A 67 7.31 5.19 -18.77
N ALA A 68 6.99 4.51 -17.68
CA ALA A 68 7.63 3.25 -17.29
C ALA A 68 6.74 2.01 -17.46
N GLY A 69 5.50 2.19 -17.93
CA GLY A 69 4.47 1.13 -18.00
C GLY A 69 3.87 0.85 -16.62
N GLU A 70 4.68 0.33 -15.70
CA GLU A 70 4.29 0.07 -14.31
C GLU A 70 5.30 0.67 -13.34
N ALA A 71 4.79 1.28 -12.26
CA ALA A 71 5.59 1.77 -11.16
C ALA A 71 5.15 1.11 -9.86
N VAL A 72 6.13 0.57 -9.12
CA VAL A 72 5.93 -0.06 -7.81
C VAL A 72 6.41 0.89 -6.73
N ALA A 73 5.54 1.15 -5.75
CA ALA A 73 5.88 1.92 -4.56
C ALA A 73 5.49 1.14 -3.29
N PHE A 74 6.18 1.40 -2.19
CA PHE A 74 5.89 0.78 -0.89
C PHE A 74 5.47 1.85 0.10
N ARG A 75 4.44 1.55 0.90
CA ARG A 75 3.96 2.44 1.96
C ARG A 75 3.85 1.70 3.28
N VAL A 76 4.15 2.38 4.39
CA VAL A 76 3.98 1.84 5.74
C VAL A 76 2.66 2.31 6.35
N VAL A 77 1.91 1.39 6.94
CA VAL A 77 0.67 1.75 7.63
C VAL A 77 1.01 2.33 9.00
N VAL A 78 0.46 3.49 9.32
CA VAL A 78 0.61 4.15 10.62
C VAL A 78 -0.74 4.29 11.30
N LYS A 79 -0.72 4.45 12.62
CA LYS A 79 -1.94 4.68 13.39
C LYS A 79 -2.54 6.03 12.97
N GLY A 80 -3.79 5.99 12.51
CA GLY A 80 -4.60 7.18 12.21
C GLY A 80 -5.58 7.53 13.31
#